data_AF-A0A968JE35-F1
#
_entry.id   AF-A0A968JE35-F1
#
_cell.length_a   1.000
_cell.length_b   1.000
_cell.length_c   1.000
_cell.angle_alpha   90.00
_cell.angle_beta   90.00
_cell.angle_gamma   90.00
#
_symmetry.space_group_name_H-M   'P 1'
#
loop_
_entity.id
_entity.type
_entity.pdbx_description
1 polymer ?
#
loop_
_entity_poly.entity_id
_entity_poly.type
_entity_poly.pdbx_seq_one_letter_code
_entity_poly.pdbx_strand_id
1 'polypeptide(L)'
;MAEAASRQGIALSAVSGYRSYDDQRYLFEDLRIAKGQTKEERAYVSAPSGYSEHSTARVVDINDVEDRFVDTEAYRWLQNNANKYGFELSFPKGNSQNISFEPWHWRYVGKNGEYR
;
A
#
# COMPACT_ATOMS: atom_id res chain seq x y z
N MET A 1 -9.78 3.76 12.38
CA MET A 1 -9.91 4.18 10.97
C MET A 1 -11.13 3.52 10.33
N ALA A 2 -11.16 2.20 10.15
CA ALA A 2 -12.28 1.47 9.53
C ALA A 2 -13.66 1.79 10.15
N GLU A 3 -13.76 1.81 11.48
CA GLU A 3 -15.01 2.15 12.17
C GLU A 3 -15.51 3.57 11.83
N ALA A 4 -14.61 4.55 11.73
CA ALA A 4 -14.98 5.92 11.40
C ALA A 4 -15.45 6.09 9.95
N ALA A 5 -14.86 5.32 9.03
CA ALA A 5 -15.32 5.24 7.65
C ALA A 5 -16.72 4.59 7.59
N SER A 6 -16.92 3.49 8.32
CA SER A 6 -18.20 2.77 8.35
C SER A 6 -19.36 3.63 8.84
N ARG A 7 -19.14 4.52 9.82
CA ARG A 7 -20.14 5.50 10.28
C ARG A 7 -20.57 6.49 9.18
N GLN A 8 -19.82 6.60 8.09
CA GLN A 8 -20.14 7.43 6.92
C GLN A 8 -20.60 6.57 5.72
N GLY A 9 -20.93 5.30 5.94
CA GLY A 9 -21.34 4.37 4.88
C GLY A 9 -20.19 3.84 4.03
N ILE A 10 -18.94 4.06 4.42
CA ILE A 10 -17.75 3.68 3.64
C ILE A 10 -17.10 2.43 4.24
N ALA A 11 -16.97 1.38 3.43
CA ALA A 11 -16.30 0.15 3.82
C ALA A 11 -14.79 0.20 3.50
N LEU A 12 -13.98 -0.12 4.51
CA LEU A 12 -12.52 -0.32 4.38
C LEU A 12 -12.19 -1.74 4.82
N SER A 13 -11.57 -2.51 3.94
CA SER A 13 -11.13 -3.89 4.12
C SER A 13 -9.63 -3.99 3.94
N ALA A 14 -8.94 -4.68 4.86
CA ALA A 14 -7.53 -4.98 4.70
C ALA A 14 -7.37 -6.18 3.76
N VAL A 15 -6.64 -5.99 2.66
CA VAL A 15 -6.36 -7.04 1.66
C VAL A 15 -5.03 -7.71 1.96
N SER A 16 -4.00 -6.92 2.26
CA SER A 16 -2.64 -7.40 2.49
C SER A 16 -1.96 -6.52 3.54
N GLY A 17 -1.27 -7.14 4.49
CA GLY A 17 -0.67 -6.47 5.65
C GLY A 17 0.80 -6.81 5.76
N TYR A 18 1.20 -7.56 6.79
CA TYR A 18 2.56 -8.10 6.84
C TYR A 18 2.81 -9.09 5.69
N ARG A 19 4.02 -9.02 5.11
CA ARG A 19 4.49 -9.98 4.12
C ARG A 19 5.90 -10.43 4.47
N SER A 20 6.10 -11.74 4.53
CA SER A 20 7.39 -12.33 4.85
C SER A 20 8.41 -12.11 3.73
N TYR A 21 9.69 -12.33 4.05
CA TYR A 21 10.76 -12.27 3.06
C TYR A 21 10.50 -13.24 1.89
N ASP A 22 10.13 -14.48 2.21
CA ASP A 22 9.92 -15.53 1.22
C ASP A 22 8.69 -15.25 0.34
N ASP A 23 7.60 -14.74 0.92
CA ASP A 23 6.43 -14.31 0.14
C ASP A 23 6.78 -13.19 -0.83
N GLN A 24 7.56 -12.20 -0.38
CA GLN A 24 8.00 -11.10 -1.24
C GLN A 24 8.95 -11.60 -2.33
N ARG A 25 9.81 -12.57 -2.04
CA ARG A 25 10.71 -13.19 -3.03
C ARG A 25 9.90 -13.91 -4.10
N TYR A 26 8.90 -14.70 -3.71
CA TYR A 26 8.02 -15.37 -4.66
C TYR A 26 7.30 -14.38 -5.58
N LEU A 27 6.73 -13.31 -5.02
CA LEU A 27 6.02 -12.28 -5.80
C LEU A 27 6.93 -11.49 -6.75
N PHE A 28 8.13 -11.14 -6.32
CA PHE A 28 9.05 -10.30 -7.09
C PHE A 28 9.89 -11.11 -8.08
N GLU A 29 10.37 -12.29 -7.69
CA GLU A 29 11.28 -13.10 -8.51
C GLU A 29 10.48 -14.11 -9.31
N ASP A 30 9.93 -15.12 -8.65
CA ASP A 30 9.39 -16.29 -9.32
C ASP A 30 8.22 -15.94 -10.26
N LEU A 31 7.25 -15.17 -9.75
CA LEU A 31 6.04 -14.83 -10.50
C LEU A 31 6.30 -13.89 -11.67
N ARG A 32 7.26 -12.98 -11.53
CA ARG A 32 7.48 -11.88 -12.47
C ARG A 32 8.54 -12.22 -13.51
N ILE A 33 9.54 -13.02 -13.12
CA ILE A 33 10.45 -13.66 -14.07
C ILE A 33 9.67 -14.61 -14.98
N ALA A 34 8.73 -15.40 -14.44
CA ALA A 34 7.85 -16.24 -15.25
C ALA A 34 6.99 -15.45 -16.25
N LYS A 35 6.71 -14.16 -15.96
CA LYS A 35 6.01 -13.23 -16.86
C LYS A 35 6.93 -12.53 -17.87
N GLY A 36 8.22 -12.88 -17.91
CA GLY A 36 9.20 -12.33 -18.84
C GLY A 36 9.63 -10.89 -18.53
N GLN A 37 9.37 -10.39 -17.32
CA GLN A 37 9.65 -9.00 -16.97
C GLN A 37 11.13 -8.77 -16.65
N THR A 38 11.67 -7.65 -17.13
CA THR A 38 13.02 -7.18 -16.80
C THR A 38 13.13 -6.81 -15.32
N LYS A 39 14.35 -6.62 -14.81
CA LYS A 39 14.54 -6.20 -13.42
C LYS A 39 13.92 -4.82 -13.16
N GLU A 40 14.03 -3.93 -14.13
CA GLU A 40 13.53 -2.56 -14.09
C GLU A 40 12.00 -2.54 -14.08
N GLU A 41 11.35 -3.34 -14.93
CA GLU A 41 9.89 -3.48 -14.95
C GLU A 41 9.36 -4.03 -13.62
N ARG A 42 10.07 -4.97 -13.00
CA ARG A 42 9.69 -5.52 -11.71
C ARG A 42 9.84 -4.50 -10.60
N ALA A 43 10.96 -3.76 -10.57
CA ALA A 43 11.22 -2.72 -9.59
C ALA A 43 10.25 -1.53 -9.68
N TYR A 44 9.63 -1.32 -10.84
CA TYR A 44 8.61 -0.29 -11.02
C TYR A 44 7.28 -0.63 -10.32
N VAL A 45 6.87 -1.91 -10.31
CA VAL A 45 5.55 -2.35 -9.81
C VAL A 45 5.60 -3.22 -8.56
N SER A 46 6.79 -3.48 -8.03
CA SER A 46 6.99 -4.32 -6.85
C SER A 46 8.38 -4.12 -6.25
N ALA A 47 8.52 -4.36 -4.96
CA ALA A 47 9.80 -4.28 -4.27
C ALA A 47 10.57 -5.62 -4.31
N PRO A 48 11.91 -5.62 -4.47
CA PRO A 48 12.71 -6.80 -4.19
C PRO A 48 12.51 -7.28 -2.74
N SER A 49 12.71 -8.58 -2.49
CA SER A 49 12.67 -9.13 -1.13
C SER A 49 13.66 -8.40 -0.21
N GLY A 50 13.19 -7.97 0.97
CA GLY A 50 13.96 -7.13 1.90
C GLY A 50 13.79 -5.62 1.73
N TYR A 51 13.13 -5.17 0.65
CA TYR A 51 12.85 -3.75 0.38
C TYR A 51 11.36 -3.40 0.40
N SER A 52 10.50 -4.39 0.66
CA SER A 52 9.05 -4.20 0.73
C SER A 52 8.64 -3.56 2.06
N GLU A 53 7.83 -2.50 2.01
CA GLU A 53 7.31 -1.90 3.23
C GLU A 53 6.39 -2.85 4.02
N HIS A 54 5.77 -3.83 3.36
CA HIS A 54 4.99 -4.86 4.05
C HIS A 54 5.82 -5.67 5.05
N SER A 55 7.13 -5.78 4.84
CA SER A 55 8.03 -6.46 5.77
C SER A 55 8.20 -5.71 7.09
N THR A 56 7.82 -4.43 7.15
CA THR A 56 7.87 -3.63 8.38
C THR A 56 6.67 -3.86 9.31
N ALA A 57 5.63 -4.56 8.83
CA ALA A 57 4.32 -4.68 9.50
C ALA A 57 3.63 -3.34 9.81
N ARG A 58 4.00 -2.26 9.10
CA ARG A 58 3.43 -0.91 9.23
C ARG A 58 2.64 -0.48 8.00
N VAL A 59 2.26 -1.40 7.14
CA VAL A 59 1.54 -1.12 5.89
C VAL A 59 0.31 -1.99 5.78
N VAL A 60 -0.72 -1.44 5.14
CA VAL A 60 -1.90 -2.19 4.72
C VAL A 60 -2.33 -1.77 3.31
N ASP A 61 -2.59 -2.77 2.48
CA ASP A 61 -3.32 -2.63 1.21
C ASP A 61 -4.82 -2.63 1.52
N ILE A 62 -5.53 -1.60 1.06
CA ILE A 62 -6.94 -1.39 1.39
C ILE A 62 -7.84 -1.58 0.15
N ASN A 63 -8.88 -2.38 0.33
CA ASN A 63 -9.96 -2.71 -0.61
C ASN A 63 -9.55 -3.40 -1.91
N ASP A 64 -8.89 -2.69 -2.82
CA ASP A 64 -8.68 -3.14 -4.20
C ASP A 64 -7.29 -2.77 -4.69
N VAL A 65 -6.50 -3.78 -5.08
CA VAL A 65 -5.09 -3.65 -5.45
C VAL A 65 -4.97 -3.32 -6.94
N GLU A 66 -5.80 -2.39 -7.41
CA GLU A 66 -5.91 -1.94 -8.79
C GLU A 66 -6.14 -0.42 -8.88
N ASP A 67 -5.68 0.20 -9.96
CA ASP A 67 -5.73 1.67 -10.14
C ASP A 67 -7.15 2.23 -10.05
N ARG A 68 -8.17 1.44 -10.43
CA ARG A 68 -9.59 1.82 -10.35
C ARG A 68 -10.06 2.10 -8.92
N PHE A 69 -9.30 1.72 -7.90
CA PHE A 69 -9.61 2.09 -6.53
C PHE A 69 -9.71 3.62 -6.35
N VAL A 70 -8.96 4.39 -7.14
CA VAL A 70 -8.97 5.87 -7.12
C VAL A 70 -10.36 6.48 -7.34
N ASP A 71 -11.24 5.79 -8.06
CA ASP A 71 -12.56 6.28 -8.44
C ASP A 71 -13.63 6.08 -7.34
N THR A 72 -13.27 5.37 -6.26
CA THR A 72 -14.18 4.99 -5.19
C THR A 72 -14.33 6.08 -4.12
N GLU A 73 -15.46 6.06 -3.41
CA GLU A 73 -15.66 6.89 -2.22
C GLU A 73 -14.69 6.53 -1.09
N ALA A 74 -14.30 5.25 -1.00
CA ALA A 74 -13.33 4.77 -0.02
C ALA A 74 -11.95 5.43 -0.20
N TYR A 75 -11.45 5.50 -1.44
CA TYR A 75 -10.20 6.19 -1.71
C TYR A 75 -10.29 7.69 -1.37
N ARG A 76 -11.36 8.38 -1.79
CA ARG A 76 -11.58 9.79 -1.44
C ARG A 76 -11.63 10.00 0.07
N TRP A 77 -12.24 9.08 0.81
CA TRP A 77 -12.29 9.16 2.27
C TRP A 77 -10.92 9.00 2.90
N LEU A 78 -10.11 8.04 2.43
CA LEU A 78 -8.75 7.82 2.92
C LEU A 78 -7.87 9.07 2.68
N GLN A 79 -7.91 9.66 1.49
CA GLN A 79 -7.18 10.91 1.19
C GLN A 79 -7.48 12.03 2.19
N ASN A 80 -8.73 12.14 2.66
CA ASN A 80 -9.16 13.20 3.56
C ASN A 80 -9.02 12.87 5.06
N ASN A 81 -8.82 11.60 5.42
CA ASN A 81 -8.95 11.15 6.82
C ASN A 81 -7.84 10.22 7.32
N ALA A 82 -7.10 9.53 6.45
CA ALA A 82 -6.10 8.54 6.85
C ALA A 82 -5.02 9.15 7.76
N ASN A 83 -4.60 10.39 7.48
CA ASN A 83 -3.61 11.11 8.29
C ASN A 83 -4.03 11.30 9.75
N LYS A 84 -5.34 11.48 10.03
CA LYS A 84 -5.90 11.59 11.39
C LYS A 84 -5.69 10.29 12.19
N TYR A 85 -5.49 9.18 11.49
CA TYR A 85 -5.23 7.87 12.07
C TYR A 85 -3.76 7.47 12.00
N GLY A 86 -2.87 8.36 11.57
CA GLY A 86 -1.44 8.10 11.45
C GLY A 86 -1.04 7.35 10.18
N PHE A 87 -1.89 7.36 9.15
CA PHE A 87 -1.62 6.72 7.86
C PHE A 87 -1.38 7.75 6.75
N GLU A 88 -0.49 7.41 5.82
CA GLU A 88 -0.24 8.15 4.59
C GLU A 88 -0.15 7.21 3.39
N LEU A 89 -0.33 7.75 2.19
CA LEU A 89 -0.17 7.01 0.95
C LEU A 89 1.32 6.93 0.61
N SER A 90 1.91 5.72 0.54
CA SER A 90 3.36 5.59 0.29
C SER A 90 3.75 5.97 -1.13
N PHE A 91 2.93 5.60 -2.12
CA PHE A 91 3.26 5.74 -3.54
C PHE A 91 2.21 6.58 -4.28
N PRO A 92 2.13 7.90 -4.02
CA PRO A 92 1.34 8.80 -4.85
C PRO A 92 1.94 8.91 -6.27
N LYS A 93 1.16 9.45 -7.20
CA LYS A 93 1.64 9.77 -8.56
C LYS A 93 2.86 10.70 -8.46
N GLY A 94 3.95 10.33 -9.14
CA GLY A 94 5.19 11.10 -9.13
C GLY A 94 5.97 11.05 -7.82
N ASN A 95 5.81 10.00 -7.01
CA ASN A 95 6.61 9.80 -5.80
C ASN A 95 8.12 9.78 -6.11
N SER A 96 8.94 10.21 -5.15
CA SER A 96 10.39 10.36 -5.30
C SER A 96 11.15 9.05 -5.49
N GLN A 97 10.51 7.91 -5.19
CA GLN A 97 11.10 6.58 -5.34
C GLN A 97 10.92 6.01 -6.76
N ASN A 98 10.16 6.72 -7.62
CA ASN A 98 9.84 6.31 -8.98
C ASN A 98 9.15 4.93 -9.06
N ILE A 99 8.35 4.61 -8.04
CA ILE A 99 7.50 3.42 -7.98
C ILE A 99 6.15 3.77 -8.64
N SER A 100 5.47 2.78 -9.24
CA SER A 100 4.13 2.95 -9.78
C SER A 100 3.17 3.53 -8.73
N PHE A 101 2.16 4.25 -9.20
CA PHE A 101 1.11 4.73 -8.31
C PHE A 101 0.36 3.55 -7.69
N GLU A 102 0.21 3.53 -6.37
CA GLU A 102 -0.50 2.46 -5.64
C GLU A 102 -1.56 3.06 -4.71
N PRO A 103 -2.78 3.37 -5.19
CA PRO A 103 -3.82 4.03 -4.40
C PRO A 103 -4.28 3.24 -3.16
N TRP A 104 -3.99 1.94 -3.12
CA TRP A 104 -4.36 1.03 -2.05
C TRP A 104 -3.32 0.93 -0.92
N HIS A 105 -2.08 1.40 -1.12
CA HIS A 105 -0.95 1.11 -0.21
C HIS A 105 -0.78 2.21 0.85
N TRP A 106 -1.28 1.96 2.06
CA TRP A 106 -1.28 2.93 3.15
C TRP A 106 -0.32 2.55 4.27
N ARG A 107 0.64 3.44 4.57
CA ARG A 107 1.68 3.25 5.58
C ARG A 107 1.38 4.00 6.86
N TYR A 108 1.56 3.31 7.98
CA TYR A 108 1.50 3.86 9.33
C TYR A 108 2.78 4.60 9.70
N VAL A 109 2.68 5.91 9.82
CA VAL A 109 3.77 6.80 10.27
C VAL A 109 3.64 7.21 11.74
N GLY A 110 2.57 6.79 12.41
CA GLY A 110 2.24 7.16 13.78
C GLY A 110 1.33 8.38 13.84
N LYS A 111 0.60 8.50 14.94
CA LYS A 111 -0.20 9.68 15.24
C LYS A 111 0.66 10.75 15.89
N ASN A 112 0.27 12.01 15.71
CA ASN A 112 0.92 13.13 16.38
C ASN A 112 1.03 12.88 17.89
N GLY A 113 2.25 12.75 18.39
CA GLY A 113 2.56 12.53 19.81
C GLY A 113 2.79 11.08 20.24
N GLU A 114 2.67 10.09 19.34
CA GLU A 114 2.79 8.67 19.69
C GLU A 114 4.24 8.17 19.88
N TYR A 115 5.22 8.93 19.37
CA TYR A 115 6.65 8.67 19.53
C TYR A 115 7.40 9.80 20.25
N ARG A 116 6.71 10.53 21.15
CA ARG A 116 7.36 11.51 22.05
C ARG A 116 7.77 10.87 23.36
#